data_AF-A0A962UXN6-F1
#
_entry.id   AF-A0A962UXN6-F1
#
_cell.length_a   1.000
_cell.length_b   1.000
_cell.length_c   1.000
_cell.angle_alpha   90.00
_cell.angle_beta   90.00
_cell.angle_gamma   90.00
#
_symmetry.space_group_name_H-M   'P 1'
#
loop_
_entity.id
_entity.type
_entity.pdbx_description
1 polymer ?
#
loop_
_entity_poly.entity_id
_entity_poly.type
_entity_poly.pdbx_seq_one_letter_code
_entity_poly.pdbx_strand_id
1 'polypeptide(L)'
;MQSSDKLMRFSGSPANSLARNKVLRKLIGQSGPPILIGVAGDSGSGKTTYTNGLRRMLGHDIVGTIACDGYHKENRSQRRRSGQIPLDPEANHLDLLYQHLLALKRGEQVQVPIYNHRTGTFETPRPLTAPPILVVEGLHALYPQFLPLLDFAIFVEPDRDIKQRWKIARDLRYRGHIVEYLTAEIRQREAGYKRWIEFQKTDANAVIKIHQSHLQHLSDYQLEVELPQDTYHMEVIFQPVSMPLPDLRVPINLARMLGEEPNPFMLSVVPCRYWGRRANVIHLDGIMTRRNVLALERQIVEFTGIPLRAGDPDQQHERMSALQFTQLLVTWPILEHIAHILQKRNEHSCTPPACG
;
A
#
# COMPACT_ATOMS: atom_id res chain seq x y z
N MET A 1 -34.69 -17.18 48.62
CA MET A 1 -34.76 -18.28 47.64
C MET A 1 -34.65 -17.69 46.25
N GLN A 2 -33.58 -18.05 45.53
CA GLN A 2 -33.38 -18.22 44.06
C GLN A 2 -34.03 -17.19 43.09
N SER A 3 -33.42 -16.70 42.00
CA SER A 3 -32.35 -17.20 41.14
C SER A 3 -31.88 -16.01 40.25
N SER A 4 -30.59 -15.74 40.07
CA SER A 4 -29.65 -16.35 39.07
C SER A 4 -29.91 -15.96 37.61
N ASP A 5 -28.96 -15.19 37.07
CA ASP A 5 -28.36 -15.25 35.74
C ASP A 5 -29.22 -15.41 34.47
N LYS A 6 -29.17 -14.37 33.63
CA LYS A 6 -29.24 -14.52 32.17
C LYS A 6 -28.20 -13.60 31.51
N LEU A 7 -26.94 -14.06 31.52
CA LEU A 7 -25.97 -13.69 30.48
C LEU A 7 -26.53 -14.12 29.12
N MET A 8 -26.77 -13.15 28.23
CA MET A 8 -26.99 -13.45 26.82
C MET A 8 -25.72 -14.02 26.22
N ARG A 9 -25.82 -15.25 25.75
CA ARG A 9 -24.78 -16.01 25.05
C ARG A 9 -24.47 -15.35 23.70
N PHE A 10 -23.30 -14.75 23.57
CA PHE A 10 -22.64 -14.61 22.26
C PHE A 10 -22.03 -15.97 21.91
N SER A 11 -22.81 -16.85 21.28
CA SER A 11 -22.32 -18.11 20.71
C SER A 11 -22.19 -17.99 19.19
N GLY A 12 -21.22 -17.21 18.73
CA GLY A 12 -20.57 -17.48 17.45
C GLY A 12 -19.43 -18.46 17.72
N SER A 13 -19.59 -19.72 17.33
CA SER A 13 -18.55 -20.74 17.53
C SER A 13 -17.24 -20.35 16.81
N PRO A 14 -16.07 -20.33 17.49
CA PRO A 14 -14.77 -20.13 16.87
C PRO A 14 -14.39 -21.21 15.84
N ALA A 15 -15.12 -22.32 15.80
CA ALA A 15 -14.81 -23.46 14.94
C ALA A 15 -15.09 -23.17 13.44
N ASN A 16 -15.87 -22.14 13.10
CA ASN A 16 -16.20 -21.82 11.71
C ASN A 16 -15.20 -20.90 11.00
N SER A 17 -14.24 -20.28 11.70
CA SER A 17 -13.19 -19.46 11.06
C SER A 17 -12.00 -20.31 10.58
N LEU A 18 -11.75 -21.45 11.22
CA LEU A 18 -10.60 -22.33 10.94
C LEU A 18 -10.78 -23.21 9.68
N ALA A 19 -12.00 -23.36 9.15
CA ALA A 19 -12.28 -24.17 7.95
C ALA A 19 -12.07 -23.41 6.61
N ARG A 20 -11.66 -22.14 6.65
CA ARG A 20 -11.55 -21.26 5.46
C ARG A 20 -10.13 -21.03 4.93
N ASN A 21 -9.11 -21.69 5.45
CA ASN A 21 -7.76 -21.60 4.90
C ASN A 21 -7.61 -22.45 3.62
N LYS A 22 -8.28 -22.02 2.54
CA LYS A 22 -7.79 -22.32 1.19
C LYS A 22 -6.57 -21.41 0.99
N VAL A 23 -5.37 -22.00 1.04
CA VAL A 23 -4.11 -21.30 0.81
C VAL A 23 -4.24 -20.37 -0.40
N LEU A 24 -4.05 -19.05 -0.21
CA LEU A 24 -4.24 -18.04 -1.26
C LEU A 24 -3.49 -18.42 -2.55
N ARG A 25 -2.27 -18.94 -2.41
CA ARG A 25 -1.46 -19.45 -3.53
C ARG A 25 -2.18 -20.50 -4.39
N LYS A 26 -2.99 -21.37 -3.78
CA LYS A 26 -3.78 -22.39 -4.50
C LYS A 26 -4.91 -21.75 -5.31
N LEU A 27 -5.55 -20.71 -4.77
CA LEU A 27 -6.59 -19.94 -5.48
C LEU A 27 -5.99 -19.13 -6.64
N ILE A 28 -4.79 -18.57 -6.41
CA ILE A 28 -4.04 -17.79 -7.41
C ILE A 28 -3.59 -18.65 -8.59
N GLY A 29 -3.29 -19.93 -8.37
CA GLY A 29 -2.91 -20.87 -9.43
C GLY A 29 -4.01 -21.20 -10.44
N GLN A 30 -5.23 -20.69 -10.26
CA GLN A 30 -6.35 -20.90 -11.16
C GLN A 30 -6.44 -19.74 -12.18
N SER A 31 -6.56 -20.08 -13.46
CA SER A 31 -6.54 -19.11 -14.56
C SER A 31 -7.71 -18.14 -14.50
N GLY A 32 -7.43 -16.84 -14.64
CA GLY A 32 -8.43 -15.77 -14.70
C GLY A 32 -7.77 -14.41 -14.94
N PRO A 33 -8.57 -13.35 -15.14
CA PRO A 33 -8.03 -12.01 -15.35
C PRO A 33 -7.22 -11.54 -14.12
N PRO A 34 -6.14 -10.77 -14.31
CA PRO A 34 -5.34 -10.21 -13.24
C PRO A 34 -6.22 -9.43 -12.25
N ILE A 35 -5.91 -9.54 -10.96
CA ILE A 35 -6.43 -8.63 -9.94
C ILE A 35 -5.60 -7.35 -10.00
N LEU A 36 -6.25 -6.21 -10.25
CA LEU A 36 -5.61 -4.92 -10.44
C LEU A 36 -5.60 -4.12 -9.14
N ILE A 37 -4.40 -3.75 -8.68
CA ILE A 37 -4.22 -2.88 -7.50
C ILE A 37 -3.61 -1.57 -7.96
N GLY A 38 -4.30 -0.45 -7.72
CA GLY A 38 -3.77 0.89 -7.96
C GLY A 38 -3.04 1.43 -6.73
N VAL A 39 -1.86 2.03 -6.92
CA VAL A 39 -1.12 2.73 -5.86
C VAL A 39 -0.75 4.13 -6.35
N ALA A 40 -1.47 5.15 -5.88
CA ALA A 40 -1.28 6.55 -6.27
C ALA A 40 -0.68 7.41 -5.15
N GLY A 41 -0.23 8.60 -5.52
CA GLY A 41 0.43 9.56 -4.63
C GLY A 41 1.53 10.33 -5.35
N ASP A 42 2.03 11.40 -4.74
CA ASP A 42 3.03 12.28 -5.36
C ASP A 42 4.41 11.60 -5.54
N SER A 43 5.26 12.14 -6.40
CA SER A 43 6.65 11.71 -6.55
C SER A 43 7.38 11.77 -5.20
N GLY A 44 7.98 10.65 -4.81
CA GLY A 44 8.70 10.55 -3.53
C GLY A 44 7.79 10.33 -2.33
N SER A 45 6.51 9.99 -2.53
CA SER A 45 5.59 9.74 -1.43
C SER A 45 5.74 8.38 -0.73
N GLY A 46 6.59 7.48 -1.26
CA GLY A 46 6.75 6.12 -0.71
C GLY A 46 5.89 5.04 -1.37
N LYS A 47 5.18 5.32 -2.48
CA LYS A 47 4.40 4.30 -3.24
C LYS A 47 5.16 3.00 -3.48
N THR A 48 6.38 3.10 -4.03
CA THR A 48 7.21 1.93 -4.36
C THR A 48 7.57 1.11 -3.11
N THR A 49 7.61 1.72 -1.93
CA THR A 49 7.78 1.01 -0.66
C THR A 49 6.58 0.12 -0.37
N TYR A 50 5.35 0.58 -0.61
CA TYR A 50 4.14 -0.24 -0.47
C TYR A 50 4.03 -1.31 -1.56
N THR A 51 4.32 -0.96 -2.82
CA THR A 51 4.36 -1.92 -3.93
C THR A 51 5.37 -3.04 -3.68
N ASN A 52 6.58 -2.71 -3.21
CA ASN A 52 7.58 -3.71 -2.87
C ASN A 52 7.19 -4.53 -1.63
N GLY A 53 6.53 -3.91 -0.65
CA GLY A 53 5.94 -4.64 0.48
C GLY A 53 4.96 -5.71 0.03
N LEU A 54 4.03 -5.38 -0.87
CA LEU A 54 3.11 -6.34 -1.48
C LEU A 54 3.86 -7.47 -2.21
N ARG A 55 4.83 -7.14 -3.05
CA ARG A 55 5.65 -8.14 -3.77
C ARG A 55 6.42 -9.07 -2.83
N ARG A 56 6.91 -8.54 -1.70
CA ARG A 56 7.61 -9.31 -0.66
C ARG A 56 6.67 -10.31 0.01
N MET A 57 5.46 -9.88 0.35
CA MET A 57 4.47 -10.71 1.05
C MET A 57 3.78 -11.74 0.15
N LEU A 58 3.55 -11.38 -1.11
CA LEU A 58 2.81 -12.20 -2.07
C LEU A 58 3.69 -12.93 -3.08
N GLY A 59 4.99 -12.66 -3.12
CA GLY A 59 5.91 -13.28 -4.07
C GLY A 59 6.01 -12.53 -5.40
N HIS A 60 7.24 -12.49 -5.93
CA HIS A 60 7.55 -11.82 -7.20
C HIS A 60 7.04 -12.57 -8.44
N ASP A 61 6.75 -13.86 -8.31
CA ASP A 61 6.13 -14.71 -9.33
C ASP A 61 4.63 -14.42 -9.51
N ILE A 62 3.99 -13.90 -8.46
CA ILE A 62 2.56 -13.65 -8.40
C ILE A 62 2.24 -12.18 -8.70
N VAL A 63 3.10 -11.27 -8.23
CA VAL A 63 2.87 -9.82 -8.33
C VAL A 63 3.75 -9.20 -9.42
N GLY A 64 3.13 -8.84 -10.55
CA GLY A 64 3.72 -7.98 -11.56
C GLY A 64 3.45 -6.51 -11.29
N THR A 65 4.26 -5.63 -11.88
CA THR A 65 4.13 -4.17 -11.69
C THR A 65 4.17 -3.40 -13.01
N ILE A 66 3.42 -2.31 -13.07
CA ILE A 66 3.53 -1.24 -14.07
C ILE A 66 3.75 0.07 -13.34
N ALA A 67 4.83 0.79 -13.69
CA ALA A 67 5.06 2.15 -13.24
C ALA A 67 4.51 3.13 -14.27
N CYS A 68 3.60 4.03 -13.87
CA CYS A 68 2.99 5.01 -14.78
C CYS A 68 4.02 5.99 -15.37
N ASP A 69 5.17 6.17 -14.72
CA ASP A 69 6.24 7.05 -15.18
C ASP A 69 6.80 6.61 -16.56
N GLY A 70 6.66 5.32 -16.91
CA GLY A 70 6.94 4.80 -18.25
C GLY A 70 6.06 5.42 -19.35
N TYR A 71 4.89 5.94 -18.99
CA TYR A 71 3.89 6.50 -19.90
C TYR A 71 3.96 8.04 -20.00
N HIS A 72 5.02 8.68 -19.51
CA HIS A 72 5.25 10.09 -19.81
C HIS A 72 5.37 10.32 -21.33
N LYS A 73 4.85 11.44 -21.84
CA LYS A 73 5.04 11.83 -23.25
C LYS A 73 6.45 12.34 -23.53
N GLU A 74 7.07 12.93 -22.51
CA GLU A 74 8.37 13.59 -22.61
C GLU A 74 9.34 13.05 -21.57
N ASN A 75 10.61 12.94 -21.95
CA ASN A 75 11.71 12.63 -21.04
C ASN A 75 12.11 13.85 -20.18
N ARG A 76 13.09 13.71 -19.27
CA ARG A 76 13.48 14.80 -18.35
C ARG A 76 14.00 16.04 -19.09
N SER A 77 14.78 15.88 -20.16
CA SER A 77 15.37 17.02 -20.87
C SER A 77 14.35 17.73 -21.75
N GLN A 78 13.42 16.99 -22.35
CA GLN A 78 12.29 17.54 -23.10
C GLN A 78 11.38 18.38 -22.18
N ARG A 79 10.98 17.85 -21.01
CA ARG A 79 10.15 18.59 -20.05
C ARG A 79 10.79 19.90 -19.56
N ARG A 80 12.12 19.92 -19.41
CA ARG A 80 12.86 21.14 -19.06
C ARG A 80 12.76 22.23 -20.15
N ARG A 81 12.62 21.84 -21.42
CA ARG A 81 12.48 22.77 -22.55
C ARG A 81 11.04 23.20 -22.77
N SER A 82 10.10 22.27 -22.65
CA SER A 82 8.66 22.52 -22.86
C SER A 82 8.00 23.23 -21.67
N GLY A 83 8.54 23.07 -20.46
CA GLY A 83 7.93 23.53 -19.22
C GLY A 83 6.77 22.65 -18.74
N GLN A 84 6.49 21.53 -19.43
CA GLN A 84 5.44 20.60 -19.04
C GLN A 84 5.79 19.89 -17.72
N ILE A 85 4.81 19.82 -16.83
CA ILE A 85 4.95 19.12 -15.55
C ILE A 85 4.29 17.75 -15.64
N PRO A 86 4.94 16.67 -15.18
CA PRO A 86 4.43 15.31 -15.31
C PRO A 86 3.17 15.05 -14.47
N LEU A 87 2.77 15.99 -13.59
CA LEU A 87 1.52 15.91 -12.85
C LEU A 87 0.30 16.20 -13.72
N ASP A 88 0.49 16.96 -14.80
CA ASP A 88 -0.57 17.23 -15.77
C ASP A 88 -0.92 15.93 -16.51
N PRO A 89 -2.17 15.45 -16.47
CA PRO A 89 -2.62 14.28 -17.23
C PRO A 89 -2.26 14.37 -18.72
N GLU A 90 -2.28 15.57 -19.30
CA GLU A 90 -1.94 15.78 -20.71
C GLU A 90 -0.46 15.51 -21.01
N ALA A 91 0.43 15.55 -20.02
CA ALA A 91 1.84 15.18 -20.16
C ALA A 91 2.07 13.66 -20.14
N ASN A 92 1.00 12.85 -20.09
CA ASN A 92 1.04 11.40 -19.95
C ASN A 92 0.16 10.69 -21.00
N HIS A 93 0.60 9.52 -21.44
CA HIS A 93 -0.16 8.61 -22.31
C HIS A 93 -1.13 7.74 -21.48
N LEU A 94 -2.08 8.38 -20.77
CA LEU A 94 -3.04 7.67 -19.92
C LEU A 94 -3.96 6.73 -20.72
N ASP A 95 -4.29 7.07 -21.96
CA ASP A 95 -5.08 6.22 -22.86
C ASP A 95 -4.33 4.94 -23.23
N LEU A 96 -3.02 5.03 -23.48
CA LEU A 96 -2.18 3.86 -23.75
C LEU A 96 -2.09 2.95 -22.53
N LEU A 97 -1.93 3.52 -21.33
CA LEU A 97 -2.00 2.76 -20.09
C LEU A 97 -3.35 2.05 -19.95
N TYR A 98 -4.45 2.75 -20.21
CA TYR A 98 -5.80 2.16 -20.16
C TYR A 98 -5.94 0.97 -21.12
N GLN A 99 -5.49 1.14 -22.37
CA GLN A 99 -5.47 0.08 -23.38
C GLN A 99 -4.63 -1.12 -22.94
N HIS A 100 -3.44 -0.89 -22.37
CA HIS A 100 -2.59 -1.95 -21.85
C HIS A 100 -3.24 -2.71 -20.69
N LEU A 101 -3.91 -2.01 -19.76
CA LEU A 101 -4.62 -2.66 -18.66
C LEU A 101 -5.79 -3.52 -19.17
N LEU A 102 -6.55 -3.04 -20.16
CA LEU A 102 -7.60 -3.84 -20.79
C LEU A 102 -7.06 -5.08 -21.51
N ALA A 103 -5.97 -4.94 -22.27
CA ALA A 103 -5.30 -6.05 -22.95
C ALA A 103 -4.82 -7.11 -21.95
N LEU A 104 -4.17 -6.69 -20.86
CA LEU A 104 -3.77 -7.59 -19.78
C LEU A 104 -4.97 -8.27 -19.11
N LYS A 105 -6.11 -7.57 -18.93
CA LYS A 105 -7.35 -8.20 -18.44
C LYS A 105 -7.91 -9.27 -19.39
N ARG A 106 -7.64 -9.17 -20.70
CA ARG A 106 -7.97 -10.19 -21.71
C ARG A 106 -6.92 -11.29 -21.85
N GLY A 107 -5.82 -11.22 -21.10
CA GLY A 107 -4.71 -12.18 -21.17
C GLY A 107 -3.72 -11.92 -22.32
N GLU A 108 -3.83 -10.77 -22.98
CA GLU A 108 -2.93 -10.37 -24.07
C GLU A 108 -1.60 -9.85 -23.52
N GLN A 109 -0.49 -10.12 -24.22
CA GLN A 109 0.81 -9.55 -23.90
C GLN A 109 0.89 -8.09 -24.37
N VAL A 110 1.48 -7.22 -23.55
CA VAL A 110 1.72 -5.81 -23.90
C VAL A 110 3.21 -5.45 -23.79
N GLN A 111 3.61 -4.40 -24.50
CA GLN A 111 4.97 -3.83 -24.42
C GLN A 111 4.94 -2.63 -23.47
N VAL A 112 5.30 -2.86 -22.21
CA VAL A 112 5.25 -1.82 -21.18
C VAL A 112 6.45 -0.86 -21.35
N PRO A 113 6.22 0.44 -21.60
CA PRO A 113 7.32 1.39 -21.70
C PRO A 113 8.02 1.57 -20.35
N ILE A 114 9.34 1.78 -20.38
CA ILE A 114 10.17 1.91 -19.18
C ILE A 114 10.78 3.30 -19.15
N TYR A 115 10.65 3.99 -18.01
CA TYR A 115 11.31 5.27 -17.75
C TYR A 115 12.43 5.10 -16.73
N ASN A 116 13.66 5.38 -17.15
CA ASN A 116 14.83 5.29 -16.28
C ASN A 116 14.99 6.58 -15.47
N HIS A 117 14.86 6.47 -14.15
CA HIS A 117 14.97 7.60 -13.23
C HIS A 117 16.40 8.13 -13.02
N ARG A 118 17.43 7.34 -13.33
CA ARG A 118 18.84 7.72 -13.26
C ARG A 118 19.19 8.62 -14.45
N THR A 119 18.96 8.14 -15.67
CA THR A 119 19.26 8.89 -16.90
C THR A 119 18.18 9.95 -17.22
N GLY A 120 16.95 9.74 -16.75
CA GLY A 120 15.80 10.58 -17.09
C GLY A 120 15.29 10.35 -18.51
N THR A 121 15.53 9.17 -19.09
CA THR A 121 15.18 8.80 -20.47
C THR A 121 14.31 7.54 -20.51
N PHE A 122 13.68 7.28 -21.66
CA PHE A 122 12.98 6.02 -21.90
C PHE A 122 13.96 4.92 -22.28
N GLU A 123 13.66 3.69 -21.87
CA GLU A 123 14.37 2.48 -22.26
C GLU A 123 13.50 1.63 -23.18
N THR A 124 14.08 0.55 -23.72
CA THR A 124 13.35 -0.44 -24.51
C THR A 124 12.16 -0.97 -23.71
N PRO A 125 10.93 -0.94 -24.28
CA PRO A 125 9.77 -1.51 -23.63
C PRO A 125 9.98 -2.98 -23.27
N ARG A 126 9.39 -3.40 -22.15
CA ARG A 126 9.47 -4.78 -21.66
C ARG A 126 8.16 -5.52 -21.96
N PRO A 127 8.21 -6.75 -22.50
CA PRO A 127 7.03 -7.58 -22.64
C PRO A 127 6.47 -7.95 -21.26
N LEU A 128 5.16 -7.83 -21.10
CA LEU A 128 4.43 -8.24 -19.91
C LEU A 128 3.22 -9.07 -20.31
N THR A 129 3.18 -10.31 -19.84
CA THR A 129 1.96 -11.12 -19.79
C THR A 129 1.24 -10.87 -18.46
N ALA A 130 -0.07 -11.10 -18.43
CA ALA A 130 -0.87 -10.85 -17.25
C ALA A 130 -0.41 -11.72 -16.05
N PRO A 131 0.11 -11.11 -14.96
CA PRO A 131 0.36 -11.82 -13.72
C PRO A 131 -0.97 -12.10 -13.00
N PRO A 132 -1.03 -13.00 -12.00
CA PRO A 132 -2.24 -13.13 -11.19
C PRO A 132 -2.64 -11.83 -10.48
N ILE A 133 -1.66 -11.06 -10.02
CA ILE A 133 -1.86 -9.75 -9.39
C ILE A 133 -0.99 -8.72 -10.13
N LEU A 134 -1.60 -7.63 -10.58
CA LEU A 134 -0.91 -6.53 -11.24
C LEU A 134 -1.07 -5.26 -10.43
N VAL A 135 0.07 -4.73 -9.95
CA VAL A 135 0.11 -3.43 -9.28
C VAL A 135 0.44 -2.34 -10.30
N VAL A 136 -0.41 -1.34 -10.40
CA VAL A 136 -0.19 -0.12 -11.19
C VAL A 136 0.17 0.99 -10.21
N GLU A 137 1.40 1.49 -10.28
CA GLU A 137 1.87 2.55 -9.38
C GLU A 137 2.24 3.83 -10.13
N GLY A 138 1.89 4.99 -9.60
CA GLY A 138 2.28 6.25 -10.21
C GLY A 138 1.49 7.47 -9.74
N LEU A 139 1.69 8.59 -10.42
CA LEU A 139 0.97 9.84 -10.14
C LEU A 139 -0.55 9.70 -10.38
N HIS A 140 -0.92 8.97 -11.44
CA HIS A 140 -2.30 8.86 -11.93
C HIS A 140 -2.86 7.44 -11.83
N ALA A 141 -2.31 6.58 -10.96
CA ALA A 141 -2.74 5.18 -10.87
C ALA A 141 -4.21 5.00 -10.44
N LEU A 142 -4.80 6.02 -9.80
CA LEU A 142 -6.19 6.06 -9.33
C LEU A 142 -6.99 7.10 -10.12
N TYR A 143 -6.52 7.52 -11.31
CA TYR A 143 -7.24 8.49 -12.13
C TYR A 143 -8.63 7.94 -12.55
N PRO A 144 -9.67 8.77 -12.68
CA PRO A 144 -11.06 8.30 -12.81
C PRO A 144 -11.30 7.23 -13.87
N GLN A 145 -10.59 7.30 -15.00
CA GLN A 145 -10.70 6.31 -16.07
C GLN A 145 -10.22 4.89 -15.68
N PHE A 146 -9.32 4.76 -14.70
CA PHE A 146 -8.81 3.47 -14.26
C PHE A 146 -9.64 2.86 -13.13
N LEU A 147 -10.37 3.66 -12.35
CA LEU A 147 -11.12 3.20 -11.17
C LEU A 147 -12.05 2.00 -11.47
N PRO A 148 -12.80 1.94 -12.59
CA PRO A 148 -13.64 0.79 -12.90
C PRO A 148 -12.86 -0.50 -13.18
N LEU A 149 -11.56 -0.40 -13.47
CA LEU A 149 -10.70 -1.55 -13.73
C LEU A 149 -10.05 -2.11 -12.46
N LEU A 150 -9.86 -1.27 -11.44
CA LEU A 150 -9.17 -1.60 -10.20
C LEU A 150 -10.04 -2.45 -9.27
N ASP A 151 -9.43 -3.46 -8.69
CA ASP A 151 -10.02 -4.27 -7.62
C ASP A 151 -9.68 -3.71 -6.23
N PHE A 152 -8.55 -3.01 -6.09
CA PHE A 152 -8.19 -2.30 -4.86
C PHE A 152 -7.38 -1.03 -5.16
N ALA A 153 -7.62 0.03 -4.40
CA ALA A 153 -7.02 1.36 -4.61
C ALA A 153 -6.36 1.87 -3.32
N ILE A 154 -5.07 2.21 -3.41
CA ILE A 154 -4.26 2.75 -2.31
C ILE A 154 -3.77 4.14 -2.70
N PHE A 155 -3.91 5.11 -1.78
CA PHE A 155 -3.31 6.44 -1.93
C PHE A 155 -2.30 6.70 -0.82
N VAL A 156 -1.11 7.18 -1.17
CA VAL A 156 -0.01 7.45 -0.22
C VAL A 156 0.31 8.95 -0.17
N GLU A 157 0.13 9.55 1.01
CA GLU A 157 0.18 10.99 1.26
C GLU A 157 1.05 11.32 2.50
N PRO A 158 2.39 11.35 2.39
CA PRO A 158 3.23 11.89 3.45
C PRO A 158 3.13 13.42 3.52
N ASP A 159 3.41 13.94 4.71
CA ASP A 159 3.58 15.38 4.92
C ASP A 159 4.69 15.94 4.01
N ARG A 160 4.52 17.23 3.70
CA ARG A 160 5.33 17.93 2.70
C ARG A 160 6.82 17.91 3.03
N ASP A 161 7.16 18.16 4.29
CA ASP A 161 8.52 18.19 4.81
C ASP A 161 9.18 16.81 4.79
N ILE A 162 8.45 15.75 5.17
CA ILE A 162 8.89 14.35 5.07
C ILE A 162 9.19 14.00 3.61
N LYS A 163 8.24 14.27 2.70
CA LYS A 163 8.39 14.07 1.26
C LYS A 163 9.61 14.81 0.71
N GLN A 164 9.83 16.04 1.13
CA GLN A 164 10.99 16.83 0.71
C GLN A 164 12.31 16.22 1.19
N ARG A 165 12.39 15.83 2.48
CA ARG A 165 13.57 15.14 3.04
C ARG A 165 13.89 13.85 2.29
N TRP A 166 12.90 13.00 2.07
CA TRP A 166 13.08 11.75 1.31
C TRP A 166 13.53 11.99 -0.12
N LYS A 167 12.96 13.00 -0.78
CA LYS A 167 13.32 13.34 -2.16
C LYS A 167 14.77 13.83 -2.25
N ILE A 168 15.20 14.69 -1.33
CA ILE A 168 16.59 15.16 -1.23
C ILE A 168 17.53 13.98 -0.95
N ALA A 169 17.24 13.16 0.07
CA ALA A 169 18.06 12.00 0.41
C ALA A 169 18.20 11.01 -0.76
N ARG A 170 17.11 10.75 -1.48
CA ARG A 170 17.12 9.89 -2.67
C ARG A 170 17.92 10.50 -3.82
N ASP A 171 17.70 11.78 -4.12
CA ASP A 171 18.38 12.43 -5.25
C ASP A 171 19.90 12.57 -4.98
N LEU A 172 20.29 12.82 -3.73
CA LEU A 172 21.68 12.76 -3.29
C LEU A 172 22.29 11.36 -3.47
N ARG A 173 21.65 10.33 -2.90
CA ARG A 173 22.18 8.95 -2.91
C ARG A 173 22.25 8.33 -4.31
N TYR A 174 21.23 8.54 -5.14
CA TYR A 174 21.06 7.79 -6.40
C TYR A 174 21.32 8.61 -7.68
N ARG A 175 21.31 9.94 -7.59
CA ARG A 175 21.45 10.82 -8.76
C ARG A 175 22.66 11.75 -8.67
N GLY A 176 23.36 11.78 -7.54
CA GLY A 176 24.66 12.47 -7.40
C GLY A 176 24.60 14.00 -7.46
N HIS A 177 23.40 14.61 -7.36
CA HIS A 177 23.24 16.06 -7.45
C HIS A 177 22.20 16.57 -6.45
N ILE A 178 22.52 17.70 -5.79
CA ILE A 178 21.55 18.49 -5.02
C ILE A 178 20.73 19.31 -6.02
N VAL A 179 19.44 19.03 -6.12
CA VAL A 179 18.53 19.90 -6.86
C VAL A 179 18.17 21.06 -5.94
N GLU A 180 18.66 22.26 -6.24
CA GLU A 180 18.10 23.47 -5.67
C GLU A 180 16.65 23.57 -6.15
N TYR A 181 15.71 23.28 -5.25
CA TYR A 181 14.30 23.46 -5.54
C TYR A 181 13.99 24.95 -5.51
N LEU A 182 14.01 25.60 -6.67
CA LEU A 182 13.55 26.97 -6.82
C LEU A 182 12.11 27.07 -6.28
N THR A 183 11.85 28.07 -5.43
CA THR A 183 10.54 28.27 -4.79
C THR A 183 9.38 28.29 -5.78
N ALA A 184 9.61 28.79 -7.00
CA ALA A 184 8.64 28.79 -8.09
C ALA A 184 8.28 27.38 -8.60
N GLU A 185 9.26 26.49 -8.75
CA GLU A 185 9.02 25.09 -9.17
C GLU A 185 8.21 24.34 -8.10
N ILE A 186 8.52 24.57 -6.83
CA ILE A 186 7.74 23.99 -5.71
C ILE A 186 6.28 24.44 -5.80
N ARG A 187 6.02 25.74 -5.95
CA ARG A 187 4.65 26.29 -6.04
C ARG A 187 3.88 25.74 -7.24
N GLN A 188 4.51 25.66 -8.41
CA GLN A 188 3.88 25.11 -9.61
C GLN A 188 3.51 23.63 -9.42
N ARG A 189 4.40 22.85 -8.79
CA ARG A 189 4.12 21.44 -8.48
C ARG A 189 3.04 21.26 -7.41
N GLU A 190 2.96 22.15 -6.43
CA GLU A 190 1.89 22.13 -5.43
C GLU A 190 0.52 22.42 -6.06
N ALA A 191 0.44 23.43 -6.93
CA ALA A 191 -0.78 23.71 -7.69
C ALA A 191 -1.18 22.50 -8.55
N GLY A 192 -0.22 21.89 -9.24
CA GLY A 192 -0.45 20.68 -10.02
C GLY A 192 -0.88 19.47 -9.16
N TYR A 193 -0.29 19.31 -7.98
CA TYR A 193 -0.65 18.23 -7.04
C TYR A 193 -2.12 18.34 -6.61
N LYS A 194 -2.53 19.52 -6.13
CA LYS A 194 -3.92 19.77 -5.72
C LYS A 194 -4.89 19.56 -6.88
N ARG A 195 -4.51 20.00 -8.08
CA ARG A 195 -5.37 19.94 -9.26
C ARG A 195 -5.56 18.53 -9.81
N TRP A 196 -4.50 17.73 -9.89
CA TRP A 196 -4.53 16.49 -10.67
C TRP A 196 -4.21 15.21 -9.87
N ILE A 197 -3.67 15.34 -8.65
CA ILE A 197 -3.19 14.18 -7.89
C ILE A 197 -4.01 13.97 -6.62
N GLU A 198 -4.17 15.01 -5.79
CA GLU A 198 -4.74 14.90 -4.44
C GLU A 198 -6.14 14.29 -4.42
N PHE A 199 -6.99 14.68 -5.38
CA PHE A 199 -8.38 14.22 -5.41
C PHE A 199 -8.51 12.70 -5.52
N GLN A 200 -7.53 11.99 -6.09
CA GLN A 200 -7.59 10.54 -6.25
C GLN A 200 -7.71 9.77 -4.92
N LYS A 201 -7.41 10.42 -3.77
CA LYS A 201 -7.58 9.81 -2.44
C LYS A 201 -9.05 9.61 -2.03
N THR A 202 -10.00 10.30 -2.66
CA THR A 202 -11.43 10.21 -2.33
C THR A 202 -12.04 8.86 -2.69
N ASP A 203 -11.48 8.20 -3.70
CA ASP A 203 -11.95 6.91 -4.23
C ASP A 203 -11.08 5.73 -3.79
N ALA A 204 -10.03 5.99 -3.00
CA ALA A 204 -9.15 4.95 -2.48
C ALA A 204 -9.86 4.08 -1.43
N ASN A 205 -9.58 2.78 -1.45
CA ASN A 205 -10.00 1.86 -0.38
C ASN A 205 -9.16 2.05 0.89
N ALA A 206 -7.89 2.42 0.71
CA ALA A 206 -6.95 2.75 1.78
C ALA A 206 -6.21 4.06 1.47
N VAL A 207 -6.23 5.01 2.40
CA VAL A 207 -5.38 6.20 2.36
C VAL A 207 -4.35 6.10 3.47
N ILE A 208 -3.09 6.20 3.10
CA ILE A 208 -1.95 6.12 4.02
C ILE A 208 -1.36 7.50 4.10
N LYS A 209 -1.51 8.14 5.26
CA LYS A 209 -0.81 9.37 5.57
C LYS A 209 0.36 9.12 6.49
N ILE A 210 1.41 9.91 6.30
CA ILE A 210 2.67 9.77 7.01
C ILE A 210 3.03 11.13 7.56
N HIS A 211 2.99 11.24 8.88
CA HIS A 211 3.25 12.46 9.63
C HIS A 211 4.54 12.30 10.44
N GLN A 212 5.06 13.43 10.92
CA GLN A 212 6.12 13.39 11.93
C GLN A 212 5.60 12.68 13.17
N SER A 213 6.47 11.92 13.85
CA SER A 213 6.08 11.28 15.11
C SER A 213 5.59 12.32 16.12
N HIS A 214 4.48 12.02 16.79
CA HIS A 214 3.90 12.88 17.82
C HIS A 214 4.22 12.38 19.24
N LEU A 215 4.97 11.28 19.38
CA LEU A 215 5.25 10.66 20.68
C LEU A 215 5.87 11.61 21.70
N GLN A 216 6.72 12.53 21.25
CA GLN A 216 7.34 13.54 22.10
C GLN A 216 6.32 14.48 22.77
N HIS A 217 5.10 14.59 22.22
CA HIS A 217 4.02 15.42 22.74
C HIS A 217 3.03 14.65 23.63
N LEU A 218 3.22 13.33 23.79
CA LEU A 218 2.39 12.52 24.69
C LEU A 218 2.89 12.53 26.15
N SER A 219 4.01 13.20 26.41
CA SER A 219 4.58 13.42 27.72
C SER A 219 4.81 14.92 27.91
N ASP A 220 4.40 15.46 29.06
CA ASP A 220 4.72 16.83 29.46
C ASP A 220 6.21 16.99 29.84
N TYR A 221 6.93 15.87 29.96
CA TYR A 221 8.35 15.79 30.34
C TYR A 221 9.23 15.39 29.15
N GLN A 222 10.54 15.65 29.26
CA GLN A 222 11.52 15.34 28.23
C GLN A 222 11.54 13.84 27.90
N LEU A 223 11.51 13.51 26.61
CA LEU A 223 11.64 12.14 26.14
C LEU A 223 13.10 11.66 26.35
N GLU A 224 13.28 10.63 27.18
CA GLU A 224 14.59 10.04 27.49
C GLU A 224 15.03 8.95 26.49
N VAL A 225 14.28 8.76 25.41
CA VAL A 225 14.58 7.78 24.35
C VAL A 225 14.81 8.50 23.04
N GLU A 226 15.97 8.27 22.41
CA GLU A 226 16.22 8.72 21.05
C GLU A 226 15.38 7.89 20.07
N LEU A 227 14.48 8.56 19.36
CA LEU A 227 13.69 7.93 18.31
C LEU A 227 14.55 7.78 17.04
N PRO A 228 14.54 6.61 16.38
CA PRO A 228 15.13 6.48 15.05
C PRO A 228 14.63 7.57 14.09
N GLN A 229 15.49 8.03 13.17
CA GLN A 229 15.15 9.08 12.20
C GLN A 229 13.93 8.76 11.33
N ASP A 230 13.58 7.48 11.25
CA ASP A 230 12.53 6.91 10.41
C ASP A 230 11.23 6.69 11.21
N THR A 231 11.13 7.27 12.40
CA THR A 231 9.94 7.18 13.25
C THR A 231 8.90 8.17 12.78
N TYR A 232 7.76 7.64 12.34
CA TYR A 232 6.65 8.41 11.79
C TYR A 232 5.34 8.05 12.48
N HIS A 233 4.45 9.03 12.57
CA HIS A 233 3.05 8.79 12.85
C HIS A 233 2.34 8.40 11.55
N MET A 234 1.90 7.16 11.48
CA MET A 234 1.17 6.61 10.36
C MET A 234 -0.33 6.73 10.64
N GLU A 235 -1.06 7.41 9.77
CA GLU A 235 -2.53 7.45 9.78
C GLU A 235 -3.04 6.65 8.59
N VAL A 236 -3.70 5.52 8.85
CA VAL A 236 -4.22 4.63 7.82
C VAL A 236 -5.74 4.66 7.84
N ILE A 237 -6.33 5.23 6.80
CA ILE A 237 -7.78 5.38 6.65
C ILE A 237 -8.28 4.25 5.76
N PHE A 238 -9.10 3.37 6.31
CA PHE A 238 -9.75 2.28 5.55
C PHE A 238 -11.23 2.50 5.40
N GLN A 239 -11.75 2.20 4.20
CA GLN A 239 -13.16 1.90 4.05
C GLN A 239 -13.49 0.59 4.81
N PRO A 240 -14.57 0.54 5.62
CA PRO A 240 -14.97 -0.68 6.29
C PRO A 240 -15.23 -1.77 5.27
N VAL A 241 -14.56 -2.90 5.44
CA VAL A 241 -14.81 -4.12 4.66
C VAL A 241 -16.11 -4.77 5.15
N SER A 242 -16.94 -5.18 4.20
CA SER A 242 -18.23 -5.84 4.47
C SER A 242 -18.11 -7.37 4.61
N MET A 243 -16.88 -7.87 4.66
CA MET A 243 -16.53 -9.28 4.67
C MET A 243 -15.67 -9.60 5.89
N PRO A 244 -15.77 -10.82 6.46
CA PRO A 244 -14.97 -11.20 7.61
C PRO A 244 -13.49 -11.24 7.21
N LEU A 245 -12.67 -10.40 7.84
CA LEU A 245 -11.22 -10.49 7.73
C LEU A 245 -10.72 -11.68 8.57
N PRO A 246 -9.60 -12.30 8.20
CA PRO A 246 -8.97 -13.25 9.10
C PRO A 246 -8.47 -12.52 10.35
N ASP A 247 -8.05 -13.28 11.36
CA ASP A 247 -7.41 -12.71 12.55
C ASP A 247 -5.98 -12.24 12.25
N LEU A 248 -5.68 -10.99 12.60
CA LEU A 248 -4.33 -10.44 12.59
C LEU A 248 -3.97 -9.95 14.00
N ARG A 249 -3.13 -10.72 14.70
CA ARG A 249 -2.81 -10.50 16.12
C ARG A 249 -1.42 -9.92 16.29
N VAL A 250 -1.32 -8.89 17.13
CA VAL A 250 -0.05 -8.24 17.49
C VAL A 250 0.23 -8.56 18.96
N PRO A 251 1.35 -9.23 19.28
CA PRO A 251 1.65 -9.56 20.68
C PRO A 251 2.15 -8.32 21.44
N ILE A 252 1.33 -7.73 22.30
CA ILE A 252 1.73 -6.64 23.19
C ILE A 252 2.05 -7.19 24.58
N ASN A 253 3.26 -6.95 25.08
CA ASN A 253 3.64 -7.33 26.43
C ASN A 253 3.59 -6.09 27.35
N LEU A 254 2.51 -5.99 28.13
CA LEU A 254 2.30 -4.86 29.04
C LEU A 254 3.35 -4.78 30.15
N ALA A 255 3.93 -5.90 30.58
CA ALA A 255 4.97 -5.88 31.61
C ALA A 255 6.24 -5.15 31.14
N ARG A 256 6.55 -5.17 29.83
CA ARG A 256 7.71 -4.43 29.28
C ARG A 256 7.51 -2.92 29.28
N MET A 257 6.26 -2.43 29.38
CA MET A 257 5.99 -1.00 29.50
C MET A 257 6.43 -0.44 30.87
N LEU A 258 6.53 -1.31 31.87
CA LEU A 258 6.94 -0.97 33.23
C LEU A 258 8.45 -1.21 33.49
N GLY A 259 9.19 -1.61 32.45
CA GLY A 259 10.63 -1.86 32.56
C GLY A 259 11.47 -0.57 32.49
N GLU A 260 12.79 -0.72 32.60
CA GLU A 260 13.74 0.41 32.62
C GLU A 260 13.82 1.15 31.28
N GLU A 261 13.68 0.46 30.15
CA GLU A 261 13.77 1.05 28.80
C GLU A 261 12.60 0.60 27.90
N PRO A 262 11.38 1.15 28.09
CA PRO A 262 10.24 0.82 27.24
C PRO A 262 10.41 1.46 25.85
N ASN A 263 10.06 0.70 24.80
CA ASN A 263 9.91 1.29 23.47
C ASN A 263 8.61 2.09 23.42
N PRO A 264 8.65 3.40 23.12
CA PRO A 264 7.43 4.18 22.98
C PRO A 264 6.68 3.73 21.72
N PHE A 265 5.38 3.46 21.86
CA PHE A 265 4.52 3.14 20.75
C PHE A 265 3.08 3.63 21.01
N MET A 266 2.35 3.89 19.94
CA MET A 266 0.93 4.19 19.97
C MET A 266 0.21 3.32 18.95
N LEU A 267 -0.94 2.77 19.34
CA LEU A 267 -1.89 2.12 18.44
C LEU A 267 -3.30 2.56 18.83
N SER A 268 -4.04 3.14 17.89
CA SER A 268 -5.45 3.49 18.11
C SER A 268 -6.29 3.27 16.86
N VAL A 269 -7.60 3.10 17.05
CA VAL A 269 -8.58 3.04 15.97
C VAL A 269 -9.73 4.00 16.27
N VAL A 270 -10.06 4.83 15.29
CA VAL A 270 -11.10 5.85 15.40
C VAL A 270 -12.08 5.70 14.22
N PRO A 271 -13.31 5.21 14.44
CA PRO A 271 -14.35 5.22 13.42
C PRO A 271 -14.72 6.67 13.07
N CYS A 272 -14.78 7.01 11.78
CA CYS A 272 -15.06 8.37 11.33
C CYS A 272 -15.84 8.40 9.99
N ARG A 273 -16.05 9.62 9.47
CA ARG A 273 -16.42 9.84 8.08
C ARG A 273 -15.26 10.48 7.32
N TYR A 274 -14.83 9.87 6.23
CA TYR A 274 -13.81 10.40 5.32
C TYR A 274 -14.47 10.69 3.98
N TRP A 275 -14.47 11.97 3.57
CA TRP A 275 -15.17 12.45 2.36
C TRP A 275 -16.63 11.96 2.27
N GLY A 276 -17.36 12.03 3.39
CA GLY A 276 -18.76 11.61 3.50
C GLY A 276 -18.98 10.10 3.64
N ARG A 277 -17.96 9.26 3.37
CA ARG A 277 -18.03 7.80 3.46
C ARG A 277 -17.64 7.33 4.86
N ARG A 278 -18.20 6.21 5.33
CA ARG A 278 -17.73 5.59 6.58
C ARG A 278 -16.28 5.14 6.41
N ALA A 279 -15.46 5.39 7.41
CA ALA A 279 -14.06 4.99 7.46
C ALA A 279 -13.68 4.56 8.89
N ASN A 280 -12.63 3.76 9.01
CA ASN A 280 -11.90 3.58 10.25
C ASN A 280 -10.50 4.14 10.05
N VAL A 281 -10.07 5.02 10.95
CA VAL A 281 -8.70 5.56 10.96
C VAL A 281 -7.90 4.79 11.98
N ILE A 282 -6.82 4.15 11.55
CA ILE A 282 -5.87 3.46 12.42
C ILE A 282 -4.64 4.33 12.53
N HIS A 283 -4.27 4.71 13.75
CA HIS A 283 -3.05 5.45 14.01
C HIS A 283 -1.99 4.52 14.59
N LEU A 284 -0.79 4.59 14.03
CA LEU A 284 0.39 3.89 14.55
C LEU A 284 1.55 4.88 14.67
N ASP A 285 2.23 4.88 15.80
CA ASP A 285 3.43 5.69 15.99
C ASP A 285 4.43 4.93 16.86
N GLY A 286 5.70 5.28 16.73
CA GLY A 286 6.77 4.74 17.54
C GLY A 286 7.44 3.48 17.01
N ILE A 287 7.99 2.74 17.96
CA ILE A 287 8.94 1.67 17.71
C ILE A 287 8.27 0.32 17.94
N MET A 288 8.18 -0.47 16.88
CA MET A 288 7.69 -1.84 16.94
C MET A 288 8.86 -2.78 17.17
N THR A 289 8.69 -3.77 18.05
CA THR A 289 9.74 -4.77 18.25
C THR A 289 9.75 -5.76 17.08
N ARG A 290 10.92 -6.34 16.79
CA ARG A 290 11.03 -7.44 15.82
C ARG A 290 10.06 -8.59 16.10
N ARG A 291 9.74 -8.85 17.38
CA ARG A 291 8.74 -9.88 17.77
C ARG A 291 7.33 -9.52 17.28
N ASN A 292 6.95 -8.25 17.27
CA ASN A 292 5.68 -7.80 16.73
C ASN A 292 5.60 -8.05 15.22
N VAL A 293 6.65 -7.64 14.50
CA VAL A 293 6.73 -7.80 13.04
C VAL A 293 6.72 -9.28 12.65
N LEU A 294 7.56 -10.10 13.28
CA LEU A 294 7.63 -11.55 13.00
C LEU A 294 6.31 -12.28 13.28
N ALA A 295 5.57 -11.88 14.33
CA ALA A 295 4.28 -12.48 14.63
C ALA A 295 3.24 -12.19 13.53
N LEU A 296 3.24 -10.97 13.00
CA LEU A 296 2.37 -10.58 11.89
C LEU A 296 2.77 -11.26 10.59
N GLU A 297 4.06 -11.28 10.29
CA GLU A 297 4.63 -11.96 9.12
C GLU A 297 4.26 -13.45 9.10
N ARG A 298 4.36 -14.14 10.23
CA ARG A 298 3.96 -15.56 10.33
C ARG A 298 2.47 -15.75 10.02
N GLN A 299 1.59 -14.92 10.56
CA GLN A 299 0.14 -15.01 10.28
C GLN A 299 -0.17 -14.75 8.81
N ILE A 300 0.54 -13.81 8.17
CA ILE A 300 0.42 -13.55 6.73
C ILE A 300 0.92 -14.74 5.92
N VAL A 301 2.05 -15.36 6.30
CA VAL A 301 2.58 -16.57 5.64
C VAL A 301 1.60 -17.73 5.79
N GLU A 302 1.05 -17.94 6.99
CA GLU A 302 0.04 -18.98 7.25
C GLU A 302 -1.23 -18.77 6.40
N PHE A 303 -1.68 -17.52 6.26
CA PHE A 303 -2.84 -17.19 5.44
C PHE A 303 -2.57 -17.37 3.93
N THR A 304 -1.42 -16.89 3.46
CA THR A 304 -1.09 -16.86 2.03
C THR A 304 -0.53 -18.18 1.50
N GLY A 305 0.15 -18.95 2.35
CA GLY A 305 1.02 -20.08 2.02
C GLY A 305 2.23 -19.69 1.18
N ILE A 306 2.65 -18.42 1.24
CA ILE A 306 3.78 -17.89 0.48
C ILE A 306 4.90 -17.60 1.48
N PRO A 307 6.04 -18.30 1.40
CA PRO A 307 7.15 -18.05 2.31
C PRO A 307 7.73 -16.65 2.04
N LEU A 308 7.94 -15.88 3.09
CA LEU A 308 8.69 -14.63 3.00
C LEU A 308 10.15 -14.97 2.67
N ARG A 309 10.72 -14.36 1.63
CA ARG A 309 12.14 -14.52 1.30
C ARG A 309 12.99 -13.87 2.40
N ALA A 310 13.92 -14.64 2.98
CA ALA A 310 14.97 -14.09 3.82
C ALA A 310 15.98 -13.32 2.95
N GLY A 311 16.40 -12.12 3.37
CA GLY A 311 17.50 -11.42 2.69
C GLY A 311 17.31 -9.94 2.35
N ASP A 312 16.66 -9.16 3.22
CA ASP A 312 16.77 -7.68 3.13
C ASP A 312 17.67 -7.18 4.30
N PRO A 313 18.67 -6.31 4.07
CA PRO A 313 19.52 -5.72 5.13
C PRO A 313 18.75 -5.10 6.32
N ASP A 314 17.50 -4.67 6.14
CA ASP A 314 16.65 -4.17 7.23
C ASP A 314 16.35 -5.23 8.31
N GLN A 315 16.59 -6.52 8.04
CA GLN A 315 16.36 -7.63 8.98
C GLN A 315 17.36 -7.68 10.15
N GLN A 316 18.37 -6.79 10.18
CA GLN A 316 19.39 -6.74 11.23
C GLN A 316 19.02 -5.85 12.42
N HIS A 317 17.98 -5.02 12.34
CA HIS A 317 17.62 -4.08 13.41
C HIS A 317 16.61 -4.69 14.40
N GLU A 318 16.86 -4.53 15.71
CA GLU A 318 15.97 -5.00 16.78
C GLU A 318 14.72 -4.12 16.94
N ARG A 319 14.84 -2.85 16.54
CA ARG A 319 13.81 -1.80 16.57
C ARG A 319 13.38 -1.48 15.14
N MET A 320 12.09 -1.65 14.84
CA MET A 320 11.53 -1.40 13.50
C MET A 320 10.58 -0.20 13.56
N SER A 321 10.65 0.68 12.56
CA SER A 321 9.70 1.80 12.46
C SER A 321 8.29 1.32 12.12
N ALA A 322 7.28 2.12 12.47
CA ALA A 322 5.87 1.88 12.17
C ALA A 322 5.57 1.69 10.65
N LEU A 323 6.50 2.07 9.77
CA LEU A 323 6.36 1.93 8.32
C LEU A 323 6.19 0.48 7.89
N GLN A 324 7.06 -0.44 8.35
CA GLN A 324 6.96 -1.85 7.98
C GLN A 324 5.70 -2.50 8.51
N PHE A 325 5.34 -2.18 9.75
CA PHE A 325 4.07 -2.61 10.34
C PHE A 325 2.88 -2.14 9.49
N THR A 326 2.92 -0.90 9.02
CA THR A 326 1.86 -0.34 8.17
C THR A 326 1.76 -1.05 6.82
N GLN A 327 2.88 -1.49 6.23
CA GLN A 327 2.84 -2.32 5.02
C GLN A 327 2.07 -3.62 5.26
N LEU A 328 2.31 -4.29 6.40
CA LEU A 328 1.60 -5.52 6.77
C LEU A 328 0.11 -5.25 6.99
N LEU A 329 -0.21 -4.18 7.73
CA LEU A 329 -1.60 -3.78 8.02
C LEU A 329 -2.39 -3.43 6.77
N VAL A 330 -1.76 -2.75 5.80
CA VAL A 330 -2.39 -2.41 4.51
C VAL A 330 -2.53 -3.62 3.61
N THR A 331 -1.56 -4.53 3.65
CA THR A 331 -1.62 -5.76 2.87
C THR A 331 -2.72 -6.69 3.36
N TRP A 332 -2.98 -6.71 4.67
CA TRP A 332 -3.94 -7.63 5.25
C TRP A 332 -5.36 -7.59 4.65
N PRO A 333 -6.05 -6.43 4.57
CA PRO A 333 -7.33 -6.33 3.88
C PRO A 333 -7.27 -6.70 2.40
N ILE A 334 -6.13 -6.44 1.74
CA ILE A 334 -5.93 -6.76 0.32
C ILE A 334 -5.91 -8.27 0.12
N LEU A 335 -5.22 -9.02 0.99
CA LEU A 335 -5.12 -10.48 0.90
C LEU A 335 -6.49 -11.15 0.95
N GLU A 336 -7.35 -10.70 1.87
CA GLU A 336 -8.70 -11.23 1.99
C GLU A 336 -9.59 -10.79 0.82
N HIS A 337 -9.45 -9.54 0.35
CA HIS A 337 -10.17 -9.07 -0.82
C HIS A 337 -9.85 -9.90 -2.08
N ILE A 338 -8.57 -10.20 -2.28
CA ILE A 338 -8.08 -11.10 -3.33
C ILE A 338 -8.71 -12.49 -3.16
N ALA A 339 -8.65 -13.06 -1.94
CA ALA A 339 -9.19 -14.39 -1.67
C ALA A 339 -10.69 -14.47 -2.03
N HIS A 340 -11.47 -13.45 -1.70
CA HIS A 340 -12.90 -13.39 -2.00
C HIS A 340 -13.22 -13.21 -3.47
N ILE A 341 -12.47 -12.38 -4.20
CA ILE A 341 -12.59 -12.28 -5.66
C ILE A 341 -12.36 -13.65 -6.30
N LEU A 342 -11.31 -14.36 -5.88
CA LEU A 342 -10.96 -15.67 -6.41
C LEU A 342 -12.00 -16.75 -6.04
N GLN A 343 -12.55 -16.70 -4.82
CA GLN A 343 -13.62 -17.61 -4.40
C GLN A 343 -14.89 -17.42 -5.24
N LYS A 344 -15.33 -16.16 -5.45
CA LYS A 344 -16.48 -15.87 -6.31
C LYS A 344 -16.29 -16.38 -7.73
N ARG A 345 -15.11 -16.19 -8.32
CA ARG A 345 -14.82 -16.69 -9.68
C ARG A 345 -14.99 -18.21 -9.77
N ASN A 346 -14.52 -18.95 -8.77
CA ASN A 346 -14.65 -20.41 -8.72
C ASN A 346 -16.12 -20.88 -8.61
N GLU A 347 -16.94 -20.19 -7.83
CA GLU A 347 -18.37 -20.53 -7.70
C GLU A 347 -19.11 -20.39 -9.03
N HIS A 348 -18.81 -19.34 -9.81
CA HIS A 348 -19.43 -19.10 -11.12
C HIS A 348 -18.92 -20.06 -12.21
N SER A 349 -17.67 -20.53 -12.12
CA SER A 349 -17.18 -21.57 -13.04
C SER A 349 -17.78 -22.96 -12.81
N CYS A 350 -18.36 -23.22 -11.63
CA CYS A 350 -18.94 -24.51 -11.27
C CYS A 350 -20.46 -24.60 -11.55
N THR A 351 -21.12 -23.53 -11.99
CA THR A 351 -22.52 -23.56 -12.42
C THR A 351 -22.61 -23.99 -13.89
N PRO A 352 -23.20 -25.16 -14.23
CA PRO A 352 -23.39 -25.56 -15.62
C PRO A 352 -24.34 -24.58 -16.33
N PRO A 353 -24.18 -24.37 -17.65
CA PRO A 353 -25.14 -23.56 -18.40
C PRO A 353 -26.53 -24.19 -18.23
N ALA A 354 -27.49 -23.37 -17.81
CA ALA A 354 -28.89 -23.78 -17.81
C ALA A 354 -29.22 -24.24 -19.25
N CYS A 355 -29.52 -25.53 -19.40
CA CYS A 355 -30.03 -26.08 -20.65
C CYS A 355 -31.35 -25.36 -20.94
N GLY A 356 -31.34 -24.51 -21.96
CA GLY A 356 -32.52 -23.89 -22.56
C GLY A 356 -32.79 -24.50 -23.92
#